data_AF-A0A9Q0EE50-F1
#
_entry.id   AF-A0A9Q0EE50-F1
#
_cell.length_a   1.000
_cell.length_b   1.000
_cell.length_c   1.000
_cell.angle_alpha   90.00
_cell.angle_beta   90.00
_cell.angle_gamma   90.00
#
_symmetry.space_group_name_H-M   'P 1'
#
loop_
_entity.id
_entity.type
_entity.pdbx_description
1 polymer ?
#
loop_
_entity_poly.entity_id
_entity_poly.type
_entity_poly.pdbx_seq_one_letter_code
_entity_poly.pdbx_strand_id
1 'polypeptide(L)'
;MCQSVERDCVALKKAKTDHEQIISTLRGDLDSLKEELYFLKKNHDEELQQMKSRIARDEVNVEVDSASEGPDLGEVLAGLRSQYEGIVHKNKEQAEHWYRKKLEMVQNEVKESNEALRGAQGELVERQRFLHTLEVEMESLHKQTGQNIKEIPAPKKEPDVRTRKIVKVVTQTMVNGKVVDESSEADRLGEPFTEFLVPQTTFR
;
A
#
# COMPACT_ATOMS: atom_id res chain seq x y z
N MET A 1 -38.10 134.87 46.80
CA MET A 1 -36.84 134.09 46.95
C MET A 1 -37.04 132.86 47.85
N CYS A 2 -37.75 132.95 48.98
CA CYS A 2 -37.95 131.83 49.92
C CYS A 2 -38.64 130.58 49.33
N GLN A 3 -39.67 130.73 48.50
CA GLN A 3 -40.40 129.59 47.92
C GLN A 3 -39.57 128.72 46.95
N SER A 4 -38.49 129.25 46.37
CA SER A 4 -37.60 128.43 45.53
C SER A 4 -36.74 127.53 46.40
N VAL A 5 -36.12 128.12 47.44
CA VAL A 5 -35.27 127.41 48.39
C VAL A 5 -36.05 126.33 49.15
N GLU A 6 -37.30 126.60 49.52
CA GLU A 6 -38.18 125.62 50.15
C GLU A 6 -38.48 124.43 49.22
N ARG A 7 -38.75 124.68 47.93
CA ARG A 7 -38.97 123.62 46.94
C ARG A 7 -37.71 122.79 46.71
N ASP A 8 -36.55 123.43 46.59
CA ASP A 8 -35.27 122.75 46.42
C ASP A 8 -34.93 121.90 47.66
N CYS A 9 -35.22 122.40 48.87
CA CYS A 9 -35.05 121.66 50.12
C CYS A 9 -35.94 120.40 50.18
N VAL A 10 -37.21 120.52 49.75
CA VAL A 10 -38.12 119.37 49.68
C VAL A 10 -37.66 118.36 48.62
N ALA A 11 -37.23 118.83 47.44
CA ALA A 11 -36.72 117.97 46.38
C ALA A 11 -35.45 117.21 46.81
N LEU A 12 -34.50 117.89 47.46
CA LEU A 12 -33.29 117.27 47.98
C LEU A 12 -33.58 116.24 49.09
N LYS A 13 -34.56 116.51 49.97
CA LYS A 13 -35.00 115.52 50.97
C LYS A 13 -35.57 114.27 50.31
N LYS A 14 -36.41 114.44 49.27
CA LYS A 14 -36.94 113.31 48.50
C LYS A 14 -35.83 112.54 47.79
N ALA A 15 -34.90 113.22 47.11
CA ALA A 15 -33.76 112.57 46.47
C ALA A 15 -32.91 111.79 47.49
N LYS A 16 -32.70 112.34 48.69
CA LYS A 16 -32.01 111.65 49.79
C LYS A 16 -32.75 110.37 50.19
N THR A 17 -34.07 110.43 50.41
CA THR A 17 -34.86 109.24 50.78
C THR A 17 -34.88 108.19 49.66
N ASP A 18 -34.98 108.62 48.41
CA ASP A 18 -34.95 107.73 47.24
C ASP A 18 -33.58 107.03 47.13
N HIS A 19 -32.48 107.77 47.35
CA HIS A 19 -31.14 107.20 47.41
C HIS A 19 -30.94 106.25 48.61
N GLU A 20 -31.46 106.58 49.78
CA GLU A 20 -31.43 105.70 50.96
C GLU A 20 -32.18 104.39 50.69
N GLN A 21 -33.32 104.46 49.99
CA GLN A 21 -34.07 103.28 49.56
C GLN A 21 -33.28 102.44 48.56
N ILE A 22 -32.67 103.06 47.54
CA ILE A 22 -31.82 102.35 46.56
C ILE A 22 -30.64 101.66 47.24
N ILE A 23 -29.97 102.34 48.18
CA ILE A 23 -28.86 101.77 48.95
C ILE A 23 -29.34 100.56 49.76
N SER A 24 -30.52 100.65 50.39
CA SER A 24 -31.10 99.54 51.13
C SER A 24 -31.39 98.34 50.23
N THR A 25 -31.98 98.57 49.04
CA THR A 25 -32.24 97.52 48.06
C THR A 25 -30.95 96.87 47.58
N LEU A 26 -29.96 97.67 47.16
CA LEU A 26 -28.68 97.15 46.67
C LEU A 26 -27.90 96.36 47.74
N ARG A 27 -28.03 96.74 49.02
CA ARG A 27 -27.46 95.94 50.13
C ARG A 27 -28.16 94.60 50.27
N GLY A 28 -29.49 94.59 50.17
CA GLY A 28 -30.27 93.35 50.15
C GLY A 28 -29.89 92.43 48.99
N ASP A 29 -29.78 92.99 47.78
CA ASP A 29 -29.37 92.24 46.59
C ASP A 29 -27.94 91.69 46.73
N LEU A 30 -27.02 92.49 47.27
CA LEU A 30 -25.65 92.07 47.55
C LEU A 30 -25.60 90.89 48.52
N ASP A 31 -26.38 90.95 49.61
CA ASP A 31 -26.39 89.89 50.62
C ASP A 31 -27.07 88.62 50.08
N SER A 32 -28.17 88.75 49.34
CA SER A 32 -28.79 87.64 48.60
C SER A 32 -27.82 86.97 47.63
N LEU A 33 -27.06 87.75 46.87
CA LEU A 33 -26.12 87.22 45.88
C LEU A 33 -24.92 86.52 46.55
N LYS A 34 -24.49 87.00 47.72
CA LYS A 34 -23.45 86.30 48.52
C LYS A 34 -23.96 84.97 49.05
N GLU A 35 -25.21 84.91 49.52
CA GLU A 35 -25.83 83.67 49.96
C GLU A 35 -25.96 82.66 48.82
N GLU A 36 -26.40 83.10 47.64
CA GLU A 36 -26.48 82.26 46.44
C GLU A 36 -25.09 81.75 46.03
N LEU A 37 -24.08 82.61 46.03
CA LEU A 37 -22.69 82.22 45.73
C LEU A 37 -22.18 81.17 46.72
N TYR A 38 -22.45 81.35 48.01
CA TYR A 38 -22.06 80.40 49.05
C TYR A 38 -22.77 79.05 48.86
N PHE A 39 -24.08 79.08 48.60
CA PHE A 39 -24.88 77.89 48.34
C PHE A 39 -24.36 77.12 47.13
N LEU A 40 -24.10 77.81 46.01
CA LEU A 40 -23.64 77.19 44.78
C LEU A 40 -22.24 76.55 44.92
N LYS A 41 -21.32 77.21 45.65
CA LYS A 41 -20.00 76.65 45.97
C LYS A 41 -20.13 75.39 46.82
N LYS A 42 -20.94 75.45 47.88
CA LYS A 42 -21.17 74.30 48.76
C LYS A 42 -21.79 73.12 47.99
N ASN A 43 -22.81 73.37 47.17
CA ASN A 43 -23.45 72.33 46.36
C ASN A 43 -22.45 71.70 45.38
N HIS A 44 -21.62 72.50 44.72
CA HIS A 44 -20.59 71.99 43.82
C HIS A 44 -19.57 71.10 44.54
N ASP A 45 -19.11 71.51 45.72
CA ASP A 45 -18.18 70.71 46.53
C ASP A 45 -18.82 69.38 46.96
N GLU A 46 -20.11 69.40 47.33
CA GLU A 46 -20.88 68.20 47.68
C GLU A 46 -21.06 67.26 46.46
N GLU A 47 -21.40 67.80 45.29
CA GLU A 47 -21.50 67.04 44.04
C GLU A 47 -20.15 66.44 43.63
N LEU A 48 -19.06 67.20 43.75
CA LEU A 48 -17.71 66.70 43.50
C LEU A 48 -17.32 65.59 44.47
N GLN A 49 -17.62 65.74 45.76
CA GLN A 49 -17.41 64.68 46.76
C GLN A 49 -18.26 63.44 46.44
N GLN A 50 -19.51 63.63 46.01
CA GLN A 50 -20.39 62.54 45.61
C GLN A 50 -19.89 61.84 44.34
N MET A 51 -19.43 62.59 43.34
CA MET A 51 -18.85 62.03 42.11
C MET A 51 -17.54 61.30 42.41
N LYS A 52 -16.64 61.90 43.21
CA LYS A 52 -15.40 61.24 43.64
C LYS A 52 -15.66 59.99 44.46
N SER A 53 -16.66 59.98 45.33
CA SER A 53 -17.04 58.78 46.10
C SER A 53 -17.74 57.74 45.25
N ARG A 54 -18.53 58.15 44.24
CA ARG A 54 -19.07 57.25 43.21
C ARG A 54 -17.96 56.65 42.38
N ILE A 55 -17.01 57.44 41.89
CA ILE A 55 -15.84 56.96 41.16
C ILE A 55 -15.01 56.05 42.07
N ALA A 56 -14.75 56.41 43.34
CA ALA A 56 -14.02 55.52 44.25
C ALA A 56 -14.78 54.23 44.59
N ARG A 57 -16.13 54.24 44.56
CA ARG A 57 -16.97 53.04 44.69
C ARG A 57 -17.01 52.22 43.40
N ASP A 58 -17.08 52.87 42.24
CA ASP A 58 -17.16 52.22 40.92
C ASP A 58 -15.78 51.74 40.44
N GLU A 59 -14.70 52.46 40.76
CA GLU A 59 -13.29 52.01 40.61
C GLU A 59 -12.95 50.84 41.53
N VAL A 60 -13.81 50.50 42.50
CA VAL A 60 -13.65 49.36 43.42
C VAL A 60 -14.96 48.56 43.58
N ASN A 61 -15.77 48.47 42.53
CA ASN A 61 -16.79 47.41 42.40
C ASN A 61 -16.93 46.98 40.94
N VAL A 62 -15.79 46.80 40.31
CA VAL A 62 -15.60 45.68 39.41
C VAL A 62 -14.83 44.66 40.24
N GLU A 63 -15.54 43.90 41.09
CA GLU A 63 -15.25 42.47 41.14
C GLU A 63 -15.50 42.02 39.69
N VAL A 64 -14.54 42.06 38.78
CA VAL A 64 -13.47 41.09 38.67
C VAL A 64 -14.01 39.65 38.80
N ASP A 65 -15.23 39.42 38.29
CA ASP A 65 -15.48 38.24 37.45
C ASP A 65 -14.62 38.28 36.17
N SER A 66 -13.96 39.41 35.89
CA SER A 66 -13.23 39.65 34.65
C SER A 66 -11.70 39.48 34.74
N ALA A 67 -11.10 39.17 35.90
CA ALA A 67 -9.64 39.03 36.00
C ALA A 67 -9.11 37.69 36.56
N SER A 68 -9.97 36.69 36.83
CA SER A 68 -9.47 35.31 37.00
C SER A 68 -10.44 34.16 36.71
N GLU A 69 -11.69 34.40 36.28
CA GLU A 69 -12.64 33.30 36.06
C GLU A 69 -12.63 32.71 34.63
N GLY A 70 -11.97 33.38 33.68
CA GLY A 70 -11.77 32.83 32.33
C GLY A 70 -10.48 32.00 32.26
N PRO A 71 -10.49 30.78 31.69
CA PRO A 71 -9.23 30.09 31.40
C PRO A 71 -8.36 30.99 30.53
N ASP A 72 -7.07 31.11 30.88
CA ASP A 72 -6.13 31.92 30.09
C ASP A 72 -6.15 31.42 28.64
N LEU A 73 -6.66 32.25 27.75
CA LEU A 73 -6.78 31.92 26.33
C LEU A 73 -5.39 31.61 25.74
N GLY A 74 -4.34 32.22 26.27
CA GLY A 74 -2.95 31.91 25.92
C GLY A 74 -2.60 30.45 26.21
N GLU A 75 -2.83 30.00 27.45
CA GLU A 75 -2.66 28.61 27.88
C GLU A 75 -3.52 27.62 27.07
N VAL A 76 -4.80 27.94 26.83
CA VAL A 76 -5.70 27.08 26.04
C VAL A 76 -5.21 26.93 24.60
N LEU A 77 -4.81 28.03 23.95
CA LEU A 77 -4.27 28.00 22.59
C LEU A 77 -2.91 27.29 22.53
N ALA A 78 -2.06 27.44 23.54
CA ALA A 78 -0.80 26.71 23.65
C ALA A 78 -1.04 25.20 23.82
N GLY A 79 -1.99 24.81 24.67
CA GLY A 79 -2.40 23.44 24.85
C GLY A 79 -2.99 22.82 23.58
N LEU A 80 -3.80 23.58 22.84
CA LEU A 80 -4.34 23.13 21.55
C LEU A 80 -3.23 22.95 20.52
N ARG A 81 -2.27 23.88 20.45
CA ARG A 81 -1.11 23.78 19.56
C ARG A 81 -0.28 22.54 19.86
N SER A 82 0.04 22.31 21.13
CA SER A 82 0.80 21.13 21.57
C SER A 82 0.11 19.81 21.21
N GLN A 83 -1.22 19.75 21.37
CA GLN A 83 -2.00 18.58 20.94
C GLN A 83 -1.92 18.34 19.43
N TYR A 84 -2.08 19.40 18.62
CA TYR A 84 -1.97 19.27 17.17
C TYR A 84 -0.56 18.85 16.73
N GLU A 85 0.47 19.45 17.31
CA GLU A 85 1.86 19.05 17.04
C GLU A 85 2.10 17.58 17.41
N GLY A 86 1.57 17.11 18.55
CA GLY A 86 1.62 15.72 18.96
C GLY A 86 0.90 14.78 17.98
N ILE A 87 -0.29 15.15 17.50
CA ILE A 87 -1.04 14.38 16.50
C ILE A 87 -0.26 14.29 15.19
N VAL A 88 0.28 15.40 14.71
CA VAL A 88 1.07 15.45 13.46
C VAL A 88 2.33 14.60 13.59
N HIS A 89 3.04 14.70 14.72
CA HIS A 89 4.23 13.89 14.98
C HIS A 89 3.89 12.40 14.98
N LYS A 90 2.87 12.00 15.74
CA LYS A 90 2.43 10.61 15.83
C LYS A 90 1.95 10.07 14.48
N ASN A 91 1.21 10.89 13.71
CA ASN A 91 0.75 10.51 12.37
C ASN A 91 1.95 10.27 11.43
N LYS A 92 2.94 11.19 11.45
CA LYS A 92 4.17 11.04 10.67
C LYS A 92 4.92 9.76 11.02
N GLU A 93 5.14 9.51 12.31
CA GLU A 93 5.83 8.28 12.77
C GLU A 93 5.07 7.01 12.37
N GLN A 94 3.75 7.02 12.52
CA GLN A 94 2.90 5.88 12.12
C GLN A 94 2.93 5.66 10.62
N ALA A 95 2.87 6.72 9.82
CA ALA A 95 2.96 6.64 8.36
C ALA A 95 4.33 6.09 7.95
N GLU A 96 5.43 6.64 8.48
CA GLU A 96 6.77 6.15 8.20
C GLU A 96 6.95 4.68 8.59
N HIS A 97 6.49 4.29 9.79
CA HIS A 97 6.53 2.90 10.23
C HIS A 97 5.70 1.99 9.31
N TRP A 98 4.50 2.42 8.92
CA TRP A 98 3.64 1.68 8.01
C TRP A 98 4.29 1.49 6.64
N TYR A 99 4.88 2.56 6.09
CA TYR A 99 5.61 2.51 4.82
C TYR A 99 6.84 1.60 4.91
N ARG A 100 7.64 1.71 5.98
CA ARG A 100 8.80 0.83 6.20
C ARG A 100 8.37 -0.63 6.23
N LYS A 101 7.32 -0.97 7.00
CA LYS A 101 6.79 -2.34 7.08
C LYS A 101 6.28 -2.83 5.72
N LYS A 102 5.57 -2.00 4.97
CA LYS A 102 5.08 -2.36 3.63
C LYS A 102 6.25 -2.63 2.68
N LEU A 103 7.29 -1.80 2.71
CA LEU A 103 8.47 -1.93 1.88
C LEU A 103 9.26 -3.19 2.22
N GLU A 104 9.47 -3.47 3.51
CA GLU A 104 10.13 -4.70 3.98
C GLU A 104 9.36 -5.95 3.53
N MET A 105 8.03 -5.96 3.66
CA MET A 105 7.21 -7.08 3.22
C MET A 105 7.33 -7.33 1.71
N VAL A 106 7.23 -6.28 0.89
CA VAL A 106 7.39 -6.41 -0.58
C VAL A 106 8.81 -6.86 -0.93
N GLN A 107 9.82 -6.34 -0.23
CA GLN A 107 11.20 -6.75 -0.45
C GLN A 107 11.41 -8.23 -0.11
N ASN A 108 10.80 -8.73 0.96
CA ASN A 108 10.87 -10.14 1.34
C ASN A 108 10.13 -11.02 0.32
N GLU A 109 8.94 -10.61 -0.13
CA GLU A 109 8.20 -11.33 -1.18
C GLU A 109 9.00 -11.43 -2.48
N VAL A 110 9.66 -10.35 -2.90
CA VAL A 110 10.55 -10.36 -4.08
C VAL A 110 11.75 -11.28 -3.87
N LYS A 111 12.37 -11.28 -2.68
CA LYS A 111 13.47 -12.19 -2.36
C LYS A 111 13.03 -13.65 -2.43
N GLU A 112 11.93 -14.00 -1.77
CA GLU A 112 11.37 -15.36 -1.78
C GLU A 112 11.01 -15.81 -3.20
N SER A 113 10.38 -14.93 -3.99
CA SER A 113 10.06 -15.20 -5.39
C SER A 113 11.32 -15.44 -6.24
N ASN A 114 12.37 -14.64 -6.03
CA ASN A 114 13.63 -14.81 -6.74
C ASN A 114 14.34 -16.12 -6.36
N GLU A 115 14.34 -16.46 -5.07
CA GLU A 115 14.91 -17.72 -4.57
C GLU A 115 14.17 -18.93 -5.13
N ALA A 116 12.83 -18.90 -5.15
CA ALA A 116 11.99 -19.93 -5.75
C ALA A 116 12.26 -20.07 -7.26
N LEU A 117 12.37 -18.95 -7.99
CA LEU A 117 12.71 -18.95 -9.41
C LEU A 117 14.10 -19.56 -9.66
N ARG A 118 15.09 -19.21 -8.84
CA ARG A 118 16.44 -19.78 -8.92
C ARG A 118 16.44 -21.28 -8.64
N GLY A 119 15.64 -21.74 -7.68
CA GLY A 119 15.43 -23.16 -7.39
C GLY A 119 14.85 -23.89 -8.60
N ALA A 120 13.75 -23.39 -9.16
CA ALA A 120 13.11 -23.97 -10.34
C ALA A 120 14.04 -24.00 -11.57
N GLN A 121 14.86 -22.97 -11.77
CA GLN A 121 15.90 -22.95 -12.82
C GLN A 121 16.96 -24.03 -12.59
N GLY A 122 17.39 -24.24 -11.34
CA GLY A 122 18.31 -25.31 -10.97
C GLY A 122 17.74 -26.69 -11.30
N GLU A 123 16.49 -26.95 -10.89
CA GLU A 123 15.79 -28.19 -11.20
C GLU A 123 15.65 -28.41 -12.71
N LEU A 124 15.33 -27.36 -13.48
CA LEU A 124 15.26 -27.43 -14.94
C LEU A 124 16.61 -27.86 -15.55
N VAL A 125 17.72 -27.27 -15.10
CA VAL A 125 19.06 -27.63 -15.57
C VAL A 125 19.42 -29.07 -15.20
N GLU A 126 19.10 -29.52 -13.98
CA GLU A 126 19.31 -30.91 -13.57
C GLU A 126 18.51 -31.89 -14.42
N ARG A 127 17.24 -31.58 -14.70
CA ARG A 127 16.39 -32.40 -15.58
C ARG A 127 16.91 -32.45 -17.01
N GLN A 128 17.38 -31.33 -17.55
CA GLN A 128 18.03 -31.30 -18.87
C GLN A 128 19.30 -32.17 -18.89
N ARG A 129 20.14 -32.10 -17.86
CA ARG A 129 21.31 -32.97 -17.73
C ARG A 129 20.93 -34.44 -17.66
N PHE A 130 19.91 -34.77 -16.87
CA PHE A 130 19.42 -36.14 -16.74
C PHE A 130 18.88 -36.71 -18.06
N LEU A 131 18.10 -35.92 -18.80
CA LEU A 131 17.64 -36.27 -20.14
C LEU A 131 18.81 -36.54 -21.08
N HIS A 132 19.80 -35.65 -21.10
CA HIS A 132 20.98 -35.82 -21.94
C HIS A 132 21.77 -37.09 -21.61
N THR A 133 21.96 -37.40 -20.32
CA THR A 133 22.58 -38.67 -19.91
C THR A 133 21.81 -39.87 -20.44
N LEU A 134 20.48 -39.86 -20.33
CA LEU A 134 19.63 -40.96 -20.79
C LEU A 134 19.66 -41.11 -22.32
N GLU A 135 19.70 -40.01 -23.06
CA GLU A 135 19.88 -40.00 -24.52
C GLU A 135 21.22 -40.64 -24.92
N VAL A 136 22.30 -40.30 -24.23
CA VAL A 136 23.63 -40.88 -24.46
C VAL A 136 23.66 -42.38 -24.12
N GLU A 137 23.03 -42.80 -23.02
CA GLU A 137 22.88 -44.21 -22.66
C GLU A 137 22.12 -44.99 -23.75
N MET A 138 21.01 -44.44 -24.25
CA MET A 138 20.24 -45.03 -25.35
C MET A 138 21.08 -45.15 -26.63
N GLU A 139 21.83 -44.12 -27.01
CA GLU A 139 22.72 -44.15 -28.18
C GLU A 139 23.83 -45.22 -28.01
N SER A 140 24.39 -45.34 -26.80
CA SER A 140 25.37 -46.37 -26.46
C SER A 140 24.80 -47.79 -26.60
N LEU A 141 23.61 -48.05 -26.07
CA LEU A 141 22.93 -49.35 -26.18
C LEU A 141 22.58 -49.70 -27.64
N HIS A 142 22.12 -48.73 -28.43
CA HIS A 142 21.89 -48.92 -29.86
C HIS A 142 23.20 -49.27 -30.60
N LYS A 143 24.32 -48.62 -30.25
CA LYS A 143 25.65 -48.97 -30.79
C LYS A 143 26.06 -50.39 -30.40
N GLN A 144 25.89 -50.77 -29.13
CA GLN A 144 26.23 -52.11 -28.63
C GLN A 144 25.38 -53.22 -29.28
N THR A 145 24.07 -53.02 -29.39
CA THR A 145 23.18 -53.98 -30.08
C THR A 145 23.50 -54.08 -31.56
N GLY A 146 23.79 -52.95 -32.22
CA GLY A 146 24.28 -52.94 -33.61
C GLY A 146 25.63 -53.67 -33.80
N GLN A 147 26.53 -53.61 -32.81
CA GLN A 147 27.77 -54.39 -32.80
C GLN A 147 27.51 -55.89 -32.59
N ASN A 148 26.70 -56.24 -31.59
CA ASN A 148 26.31 -57.62 -31.34
C ASN A 148 25.64 -58.26 -32.56
N ILE A 149 24.80 -57.53 -33.30
CA ILE A 149 24.17 -58.02 -34.55
C ILE A 149 25.22 -58.30 -35.64
N LYS A 150 26.31 -57.52 -35.72
CA LYS A 150 27.43 -57.79 -36.65
C LYS A 150 28.25 -59.00 -36.24
N GLU A 151 28.29 -59.33 -34.95
CA GLU A 151 29.01 -60.50 -34.41
C GLU A 151 28.22 -61.81 -34.50
N ILE A 152 26.91 -61.77 -34.76
CA ILE A 152 26.14 -62.98 -35.08
C ILE A 152 26.73 -63.57 -36.38
N PRO A 153 27.34 -64.77 -36.35
CA PRO A 153 27.89 -65.38 -37.55
C PRO A 153 26.75 -65.62 -38.52
N ALA A 154 26.95 -65.24 -39.79
CA ALA A 154 26.00 -65.53 -40.86
C ALA A 154 25.54 -67.01 -40.77
N PRO A 155 24.25 -67.32 -40.98
CA PRO A 155 23.76 -68.68 -40.95
C PRO A 155 24.64 -69.52 -41.89
N LYS A 156 25.33 -70.53 -41.32
CA LYS A 156 26.13 -71.46 -42.11
C LYS A 156 25.21 -72.01 -43.20
N LYS A 157 25.55 -71.81 -44.47
CA LYS A 157 24.85 -72.42 -45.59
C LYS A 157 24.73 -73.91 -45.27
N GLU A 158 23.50 -74.41 -45.20
CA GLU A 158 23.25 -75.84 -45.05
C GLU A 158 24.07 -76.57 -46.11
N PRO A 159 24.79 -77.66 -45.77
CA PRO A 159 25.48 -78.44 -46.79
C PRO A 159 24.43 -78.92 -47.80
N ASP A 160 24.71 -78.75 -49.09
CA ASP A 160 23.88 -79.25 -50.18
C ASP A 160 23.84 -80.79 -50.10
N VAL A 161 22.88 -81.33 -49.34
CA VAL A 161 22.68 -82.77 -49.19
C VAL A 161 22.03 -83.26 -50.47
N ARG A 162 22.85 -83.62 -51.45
CA ARG A 162 22.40 -84.31 -52.66
C ARG A 162 22.02 -85.75 -52.33
N THR A 163 20.77 -85.97 -51.95
CA THR A 163 20.23 -87.30 -51.65
C THR A 163 20.17 -88.14 -52.93
N ARG A 164 20.94 -89.24 -53.01
CA ARG A 164 20.81 -90.25 -54.08
C ARG A 164 19.73 -91.26 -53.68
N LYS A 165 18.79 -91.56 -54.58
CA LYS A 165 17.86 -92.68 -54.42
C LYS A 165 18.56 -93.98 -54.83
N ILE A 166 18.75 -94.91 -53.91
CA ILE A 166 19.22 -96.27 -54.20
C ILE A 166 17.98 -97.16 -54.32
N VAL A 167 17.78 -97.79 -55.48
CA VAL A 167 16.72 -98.78 -55.69
C VAL A 167 17.34 -100.17 -55.51
N LYS A 168 16.94 -100.90 -54.47
CA LYS A 168 17.26 -102.32 -54.30
C LYS A 168 16.29 -103.15 -55.15
N VAL A 169 16.81 -103.92 -56.11
CA VAL A 169 16.01 -104.91 -56.84
C VAL A 169 16.31 -106.27 -56.23
N VAL A 170 15.27 -106.94 -55.70
CA VAL A 170 15.37 -108.29 -55.14
C VAL A 170 14.77 -109.25 -56.14
N THR A 171 15.58 -110.20 -56.60
CA THR A 171 15.14 -111.30 -57.47
C THR A 171 15.08 -112.58 -56.66
N GLN A 172 13.93 -113.21 -56.65
CA GLN A 172 13.65 -114.40 -55.85
C GLN A 172 13.71 -115.63 -56.75
N THR A 173 14.55 -116.60 -56.40
CA THR A 173 14.76 -117.81 -57.20
C THR A 173 14.61 -119.06 -56.34
N MET A 174 13.91 -120.06 -56.86
CA MET A 174 13.64 -121.33 -56.17
C MET A 174 14.79 -122.30 -56.40
N VAL A 175 15.55 -122.64 -55.36
CA VAL A 175 16.61 -123.65 -55.42
C VAL A 175 16.29 -124.77 -54.44
N ASN A 176 16.15 -125.99 -54.95
CA ASN A 176 15.88 -127.21 -54.17
C ASN A 176 14.68 -127.10 -53.21
N GLY A 177 13.57 -126.54 -53.69
CA GLY A 177 12.31 -126.43 -52.93
C GLY A 177 12.34 -125.37 -51.82
N LYS A 178 13.41 -124.57 -51.69
CA LYS A 178 13.48 -123.40 -50.81
C LYS A 178 13.57 -122.12 -51.64
N VAL A 179 12.79 -121.13 -51.26
CA VAL A 179 12.80 -119.78 -51.84
C VAL A 179 14.05 -119.06 -51.34
N VAL A 180 14.94 -118.63 -52.24
CA VAL A 180 16.14 -117.85 -51.89
C VAL A 180 16.06 -116.48 -52.55
N ASP A 181 16.20 -115.43 -51.74
CA ASP A 181 16.23 -114.03 -52.18
C ASP A 181 17.68 -113.58 -52.44
N GLU A 182 17.97 -113.16 -53.67
CA GLU A 182 19.21 -112.44 -53.99
C GLU A 182 18.90 -110.96 -54.23
N SER A 183 19.62 -110.08 -53.54
CA SER A 183 19.43 -108.62 -53.60
C SER A 183 20.60 -107.95 -54.32
N SER A 184 20.33 -107.17 -55.37
CA SER A 184 21.34 -106.35 -56.08
C SER A 184 20.94 -104.87 -56.08
N GLU A 185 21.89 -103.99 -55.80
CA GLU A 185 21.71 -102.53 -55.86
C GLU A 185 22.18 -101.98 -57.22
N ALA A 186 21.35 -101.17 -57.88
CA ALA A 186 21.70 -100.54 -59.16
C ALA A 186 21.62 -99.01 -59.04
N ASP A 187 22.75 -98.35 -59.30
CA ASP A 187 22.90 -96.90 -59.22
C ASP A 187 22.41 -96.27 -60.55
N ARG A 188 21.21 -95.66 -60.55
CA ARG A 188 20.73 -94.92 -61.74
C ARG A 188 21.16 -93.46 -61.63
N LEU A 189 22.12 -93.05 -62.46
CA LEU A 189 22.42 -91.63 -62.70
C LEU A 189 21.24 -90.99 -63.43
N GLY A 190 20.66 -89.94 -62.83
CA GLY A 190 19.43 -89.31 -63.30
C GLY A 190 19.60 -88.48 -64.57
N GLU A 191 18.51 -88.37 -65.33
CA GLU A 191 18.30 -87.27 -66.28
C GLU A 191 17.46 -86.16 -65.63
N PRO A 192 17.67 -84.88 -66.00
CA PRO A 192 17.00 -83.76 -65.38
C PRO A 192 15.54 -83.69 -65.83
N PHE A 193 14.61 -83.71 -64.86
CA PHE A 193 13.24 -83.26 -65.11
C PHE A 193 13.26 -81.75 -65.34
N THR A 194 13.20 -81.34 -66.61
CA THR A 194 12.74 -80.00 -66.98
C THR A 194 11.22 -79.98 -66.81
N GLU A 195 10.72 -79.34 -65.75
CA GLU A 195 9.30 -79.04 -65.65
C GLU A 195 9.04 -77.59 -66.05
N PHE A 196 8.05 -77.49 -66.94
CA PHE A 196 7.62 -76.37 -67.72
C PHE A 196 7.17 -75.16 -66.88
N LEU A 197 7.38 -73.98 -67.48
CA LEU A 197 6.89 -72.67 -67.09
C LEU A 197 5.37 -72.64 -66.82
N VAL A 198 4.93 -71.89 -65.81
CA VAL A 198 3.72 -71.05 -65.93
C VAL A 198 3.98 -69.68 -65.30
N PRO A 199 3.81 -68.56 -66.04
CA PRO A 199 3.93 -67.21 -65.51
C PRO A 199 2.59 -66.74 -64.89
N GLN A 200 2.61 -66.08 -63.74
CA GLN A 200 1.48 -65.29 -63.23
C GLN A 200 1.99 -63.90 -62.83
N THR A 201 1.84 -63.02 -63.83
CA THR A 201 1.48 -61.60 -63.81
C THR A 201 1.31 -60.87 -62.47
N THR A 202 1.96 -59.70 -62.43
CA THR A 202 1.65 -58.49 -61.65
C THR A 202 0.23 -57.96 -61.87
N PHE A 203 -0.50 -57.69 -60.78
CA PHE A 203 -1.51 -56.61 -60.54
C PHE A 203 -2.09 -56.89 -59.13
N ARG A 204 -2.28 -55.97 -58.18
CA ARG A 204 -2.59 -54.53 -58.12
C ARG A 204 -2.16 -54.01 -56.75
#